data_AF-A0A969NKH1-F1
#
_entry.id   AF-A0A969NKH1-F1
#
_cell.length_a   1.000
_cell.length_b   1.000
_cell.length_c   1.000
_cell.angle_alpha   90.00
_cell.angle_beta   90.00
_cell.angle_gamma   90.00
#
_symmetry.space_group_name_H-M   'P 1'
#
loop_
_entity.id
_entity.type
_entity.pdbx_description
1 polymer ?
#
loop_
_entity_poly.entity_id
_entity_poly.type
_entity_poly.pdbx_seq_one_letter_code
_entity_poly.pdbx_strand_id
1 'polypeptide(L)'
;MPIIEILGVPHAYELISPACGSNNPVLVFIHGWLLSRNYWKPSIECLSKDYPCLIYDLRGFGDSQLVKKEGFDNLLVSLGSNENSQVSDNLPFR
;
A
#
# COMPACT_ATOMS: atom_id res chain seq x y z
N MET A 1 -7.54 -9.33 5.14
CA MET A 1 -6.16 -9.82 4.96
C MET A 1 -5.32 -9.25 6.10
N PRO A 2 -4.45 -10.05 6.73
CA PRO A 2 -3.66 -9.55 7.84
C PRO A 2 -2.68 -8.48 7.36
N ILE A 3 -2.53 -7.44 8.17
CA ILE A 3 -1.67 -6.29 7.90
C ILE A 3 -0.75 -6.13 9.11
N ILE A 4 0.53 -5.88 8.85
CA ILE A 4 1.50 -5.51 9.87
C ILE A 4 2.06 -4.13 9.54
N GLU A 5 2.25 -3.30 10.56
CA GLU A 5 2.89 -2.00 10.39
C GLU A 5 4.40 -2.13 10.59
N ILE A 6 5.17 -1.77 9.57
CA ILE A 6 6.63 -1.80 9.60
C ILE A 6 7.11 -0.40 9.23
N LEU A 7 7.78 0.27 10.17
CA LEU A 7 8.33 1.62 9.99
C LEU A 7 7.25 2.64 9.54
N GLY A 8 6.06 2.60 10.15
CA GLY A 8 4.97 3.53 9.82
C GLY A 8 4.21 3.20 8.53
N VAL A 9 4.47 2.03 7.91
CA VAL A 9 3.86 1.64 6.63
C VAL A 9 3.13 0.31 6.77
N PRO A 10 1.85 0.24 6.37
CA PRO A 10 1.09 -1.01 6.37
C PRO A 10 1.63 -1.96 5.29
N HIS A 11 1.83 -3.22 5.69
CA HIS A 11 2.22 -4.30 4.80
C HIS A 11 1.19 -5.43 4.94
N ALA A 12 0.40 -5.63 3.89
CA ALA A 12 -0.49 -6.77 3.76
C ALA A 12 0.32 -8.01 3.41
N TYR A 13 0.03 -9.09 4.13
CA TYR A 13 0.72 -10.37 3.93
C TYR A 13 -0.25 -11.55 3.99
N GLU A 14 0.25 -12.69 3.58
CA GLU A 14 -0.39 -13.99 3.71
C GLU A 14 0.69 -15.01 4.02
N LEU A 15 0.45 -15.83 5.04
CA LEU A 15 1.34 -16.91 5.44
C LEU A 15 0.58 -18.23 5.27
N ILE A 16 1.07 -19.07 4.37
CA ILE A 16 0.51 -20.40 4.11
C ILE A 16 1.50 -21.43 4.65
N SER A 17 1.04 -22.26 5.56
CA SER A 17 1.85 -23.34 6.16
C SER A 17 1.42 -24.71 5.63
N PRO A 18 2.35 -25.63 5.39
CA PRO A 18 2.02 -27.02 5.06
C PRO A 18 1.21 -27.71 6.17
N ALA A 19 0.34 -28.65 5.79
CA ALA A 19 -0.56 -29.33 6.72
C ALA A 19 0.17 -30.23 7.74
N CYS A 20 1.27 -30.87 7.31
CA CYS A 20 2.20 -31.56 8.19
C CYS A 20 3.39 -30.62 8.35
N GLY A 21 3.59 -30.07 9.55
CA GLY A 21 4.61 -29.06 9.81
C GLY A 21 5.93 -29.36 9.10
N SER A 22 6.45 -28.35 8.40
CA SER A 22 7.65 -28.51 7.57
C SER A 22 8.87 -27.93 8.28
N ASN A 23 9.97 -28.67 8.26
CA ASN A 23 11.29 -28.16 8.66
C ASN A 23 11.99 -27.40 7.53
N ASN A 24 11.32 -27.23 6.39
CA ASN A 24 11.87 -26.47 5.27
C ASN A 24 11.85 -24.96 5.57
N PRO A 25 12.77 -24.19 4.97
CA PRO A 25 12.79 -22.75 5.12
C PRO A 25 11.52 -22.10 4.55
N VAL A 26 11.16 -20.95 5.11
CA VAL A 26 10.06 -20.12 4.59
C VAL A 26 10.49 -19.51 3.25
N LEU A 27 9.69 -19.72 2.21
CA LEU A 27 9.84 -19.05 0.92
C LEU A 27 9.13 -17.70 0.98
N VAL A 28 9.87 -16.63 0.68
CA VAL A 28 9.34 -15.26 0.66
C VAL A 28 9.13 -14.81 -0.79
N PHE A 29 7.89 -14.51 -1.16
CA PHE A 29 7.52 -14.10 -2.51
C PHE A 29 7.42 -12.57 -2.60
N ILE A 30 8.35 -11.97 -3.35
CA ILE A 30 8.42 -10.52 -3.57
C ILE A 30 8.06 -10.24 -5.03
N HIS A 31 6.97 -9.52 -5.27
CA HIS A 31 6.57 -9.15 -6.63
C HIS A 31 7.35 -7.93 -7.17
N GLY A 32 7.34 -7.75 -8.49
CA GLY A 32 7.93 -6.58 -9.16
C GLY A 32 6.98 -5.39 -9.28
N TRP A 33 7.45 -4.32 -9.93
CA TRP A 33 6.66 -3.11 -10.21
C TRP A 33 5.40 -3.42 -11.04
N LEU A 34 4.29 -2.71 -10.77
CA LEU A 34 2.94 -2.91 -11.36
C LEU A 34 2.27 -4.27 -11.11
N LEU A 35 2.88 -5.14 -10.30
CA LEU A 35 2.28 -6.40 -9.89
C LEU A 35 1.73 -6.32 -8.47
N SER A 36 1.07 -7.40 -8.06
CA SER A 36 0.69 -7.68 -6.69
C SER A 36 1.05 -9.13 -6.35
N ARG A 37 0.91 -9.50 -5.08
CA ARG A 37 1.06 -10.88 -4.61
C ARG A 37 0.28 -11.93 -5.40
N ASN A 38 -0.83 -11.55 -6.03
CA ASN A 38 -1.64 -12.43 -6.87
C ASN A 38 -0.85 -13.03 -8.05
N TYR A 39 0.24 -12.38 -8.46
CA TYR A 39 1.13 -12.89 -9.50
C TYR A 39 1.70 -14.28 -9.17
N TRP A 40 1.95 -14.55 -7.89
CA TRP A 40 2.59 -15.78 -7.43
C TRP A 40 1.63 -16.95 -7.25
N LYS A 41 0.32 -16.77 -7.47
CA LYS A 41 -0.71 -17.80 -7.21
C LYS A 41 -0.35 -19.18 -7.77
N PRO A 42 0.06 -19.33 -9.04
CA PRO A 42 0.42 -20.64 -9.57
C PRO A 42 1.63 -21.27 -8.86
N SER A 43 2.64 -20.46 -8.52
CA SER A 43 3.83 -20.92 -7.82
C SER A 43 3.51 -21.35 -6.39
N ILE A 44 2.66 -20.58 -5.70
CA ILE A 44 2.22 -20.87 -4.33
C ILE A 44 1.47 -22.20 -4.29
N GLU A 45 0.54 -22.45 -5.22
CA GLU A 45 -0.25 -23.69 -5.25
C GLU A 45 0.62 -24.95 -5.40
N CYS A 46 1.75 -24.85 -6.09
CA CYS A 46 2.72 -25.92 -6.19
C CYS A 46 3.59 -26.05 -4.92
N LEU A 47 4.12 -24.93 -4.42
CA LEU A 47 5.18 -24.93 -3.41
C LEU A 47 4.68 -25.00 -1.97
N SER A 48 3.46 -24.55 -1.69
CA SER A 48 2.89 -24.52 -0.32
C SER A 48 2.64 -25.90 0.28
N LYS A 49 2.75 -26.96 -0.53
CA LYS A 49 2.67 -28.36 -0.10
C LYS A 49 3.89 -28.76 0.73
N ASP A 50 5.05 -28.23 0.37
CA ASP A 50 6.34 -28.63 0.95
C ASP A 50 6.99 -27.52 1.77
N TYR A 51 6.74 -26.26 1.41
CA TYR A 51 7.37 -25.08 2.02
C TYR A 51 6.32 -24.16 2.65
N PRO A 52 6.61 -23.56 3.82
CA PRO A 52 5.87 -22.39 4.27
C PRO A 52 6.08 -21.24 3.28
N CYS A 53 5.00 -20.59 2.85
CA CYS A 53 5.03 -19.51 1.87
C CYS A 53 4.58 -18.20 2.54
N LEU A 54 5.49 -17.23 2.63
CA LEU A 54 5.16 -15.85 3.01
C LEU A 54 5.05 -15.01 1.75
N ILE A 55 3.87 -14.44 1.54
CA ILE A 55 3.56 -13.64 0.37
C ILE A 55 3.12 -12.28 0.87
N TYR A 56 3.68 -11.20 0.34
CA TYR A 56 3.30 -9.86 0.78
C TYR A 56 3.25 -8.88 -0.39
N ASP A 57 2.41 -7.86 -0.25
CA ASP A 57 2.36 -6.74 -1.18
C ASP A 57 3.41 -5.70 -0.76
N LEU A 58 4.24 -5.25 -1.70
CA LEU A 58 5.17 -4.15 -1.48
C LEU A 58 4.42 -2.88 -1.07
N ARG A 59 5.08 -2.03 -0.28
CA ARG A 59 4.59 -0.68 0.10
C ARG A 59 3.94 0.05 -1.10
N GLY A 60 2.71 0.51 -0.92
CA GLY A 60 1.98 1.26 -1.95
C GLY A 60 1.39 0.40 -3.07
N PHE A 61 1.49 -0.93 -2.99
CA PHE A 61 0.91 -1.87 -3.95
C PHE A 61 -0.14 -2.75 -3.27
N GLY A 62 -1.04 -3.30 -4.09
CA GLY A 62 -2.08 -4.24 -3.63
C GLY A 62 -2.82 -3.71 -2.40
N ASP A 63 -2.87 -4.54 -1.36
CA ASP A 63 -3.53 -4.20 -0.09
C ASP A 63 -2.61 -3.45 0.89
N SER A 64 -1.34 -3.22 0.54
CA SER A 64 -0.34 -2.43 1.29
C SER A 64 -0.39 -0.93 0.94
N GLN A 65 -1.58 -0.40 0.64
CA GLN A 65 -1.76 1.02 0.34
C GLN A 65 -1.50 1.87 1.59
N LEU A 66 -0.89 3.05 1.39
CA LEU A 66 -0.86 4.05 2.44
C LEU A 66 -2.30 4.44 2.77
N VAL A 67 -2.65 4.37 4.06
CA VAL A 67 -3.92 4.91 4.52
C VAL A 67 -3.92 6.40 4.17
N LYS A 68 -4.85 6.82 3.29
CA LYS A 68 -5.11 8.25 3.12
C LYS A 68 -5.51 8.78 4.48
N LYS A 69 -4.68 9.63 5.08
CA LYS A 69 -5.14 10.43 6.22
C LYS A 69 -6.25 11.33 5.68
N GLU A 70 -7.50 10.94 5.96
CA GLU A 70 -8.65 11.81 5.78
C GLU A 70 -8.39 13.09 6.60
N GLY A 71 -7.96 14.15 5.91
CA GLY A 71 -7.58 15.40 6.57
C GLY A 71 -6.56 16.25 5.80
N PHE A 72 -5.61 15.64 5.08
CA PHE A 72 -4.62 16.42 4.33
C PHE A 72 -5.16 16.98 3.01
N ASP A 73 -5.99 16.20 2.31
CA ASP A 73 -6.61 16.64 1.04
C ASP A 73 -7.51 17.88 1.27
N ASN A 74 -8.25 17.92 2.38
CA ASN A 74 -9.11 19.05 2.74
C ASN A 74 -8.32 20.30 3.17
N LEU A 75 -7.14 20.12 3.78
CA LEU A 75 -6.29 21.23 4.21
C LEU A 75 -5.62 21.92 3.02
N LEU A 76 -5.13 21.14 2.04
CA LEU A 76 -4.53 21.68 0.81
C LEU A 76 -5.55 22.46 -0.02
N VAL A 77 -6.79 21.96 -0.13
CA VAL A 77 -7.89 22.68 -0.79
C VAL A 77 -8.23 24.00 -0.05
N SER A 78 -8.22 23.99 1.29
CA SER A 78 -8.50 25.21 2.07
C SER A 78 -7.39 26.26 1.99
N LEU A 79 -6.12 25.84 1.92
CA LEU A 79 -4.99 26.77 1.76
C LEU A 79 -4.97 27.41 0.37
N GLY A 80 -5.32 26.66 -0.68
CA GLY A 80 -5.41 27.19 -2.05
C GLY A 80 -6.63 28.08 -2.33
N SER A 81 -7.64 28.10 -1.43
CA SER A 81 -8.85 28.91 -1.60
C SER A 81 -8.78 30.30 -0.95
N ASN A 82 -7.75 30.58 -0.15
CA ASN A 82 -7.65 31.81 0.64
C ASN A 82 -6.90 32.98 -0.04
N GLU A 83 -6.43 32.83 -1.28
CA GLU A 83 -5.67 33.89 -1.97
C GLU A 83 -6.49 34.77 -2.93
N ASN A 84 -7.80 34.54 -3.10
CA ASN A 84 -8.62 35.27 -4.08
C ASN A 84 -9.73 36.12 -3.45
N SER A 85 -9.41 36.93 -2.43
CA SER A 85 -10.31 38.01 -2.01
C SER A 85 -9.55 39.27 -1.66
N GLN A 86 -9.81 40.32 -2.44
CA GLN A 86 -9.38 41.72 -2.33
C GLN A 86 -8.14 42.15 -3.12
N VAL A 87 -8.28 42.22 -4.45
CA VAL A 87 -7.91 43.44 -5.19
C VAL A 87 -9.04 43.71 -6.20
N SER A 88 -10.08 44.42 -5.75
CA SER A 88 -11.02 45.07 -6.67
C SER A 88 -10.46 46.44 -7.03
N ASP A 89 -10.28 46.64 -8.33
CA ASP A 89 -9.83 47.86 -8.99
C ASP A 89 -10.52 49.11 -8.47
N ASN A 90 -9.73 50.09 -8.03
CA ASN A 90 -10.15 51.49 -7.90
C ASN A 90 -9.05 52.38 -8.50
N LEU A 91 -9.07 52.54 -9.82
CA LEU A 91 -8.37 53.61 -10.51
C LEU A 91 -9.39 54.72 -10.84
N PRO A 92 -9.25 55.94 -10.28
CA PRO A 92 -9.96 57.09 -10.82
C PRO A 92 -9.25 57.58 -12.07
N PHE A 93 -10.02 57.76 -13.14
CA PHE A 93 -9.60 58.47 -14.35
C PHE A 93 -8.92 59.81 -14.01
N ARG A 94 -7.69 60.00 -14.47
CA ARG A 94 -7.16 61.28 -14.94
C ARG A 94 -6.04 61.08 -15.94
#